data_AF-A0A941TX23-F1
#
_entry.id   AF-A0A941TX23-F1
#
_cell.length_a   1.000
_cell.length_b   1.000
_cell.length_c   1.000
_cell.angle_alpha   90.00
_cell.angle_beta   90.00
_cell.angle_gamma   90.00
#
_symmetry.space_group_name_H-M   'P 1'
#
loop_
_entity.id
_entity.type
_entity.pdbx_description
1 polymer ?
#
loop_
_entity_poly.entity_id
_entity_poly.type
_entity_poly.pdbx_seq_one_letter_code
_entity_poly.pdbx_strand_id
1 'polypeptide(L)'
;MTPPDAATIFALRSDVAHQIARRLSQLGLNQLTAARQLAIPQPTVSKIVNGRVADLSLELLIRIAVRAGIPMTLQTGHVPEEAGAFSSGWSARAPKAQASALNDEARTALARSERALTPTQRLQAFLEHNALIEQLRAAGRTAEVERTRRTTRA
;
A
#
# COMPACT_ATOMS: atom_id res chain seq x y z
N MET A 1 -19.70 16.85 -6.38
CA MET A 1 -19.12 15.93 -5.37
C MET A 1 -19.46 14.52 -5.77
N THR A 2 -18.47 13.63 -5.87
CA THR A 2 -18.73 12.20 -6.10
C THR A 2 -19.36 11.62 -4.83
N PRO A 3 -20.51 10.92 -4.91
CA PRO A 3 -21.10 10.25 -3.76
C PRO A 3 -20.13 9.25 -3.09
N PRO A 4 -20.17 9.09 -1.74
CA PRO A 4 -19.24 8.21 -1.02
C PRO A 4 -19.24 6.75 -1.49
N ASP A 5 -20.41 6.22 -1.84
CA ASP A 5 -20.57 4.88 -2.44
C ASP A 5 -19.87 4.77 -3.80
N ALA A 6 -20.07 5.75 -4.68
CA ALA A 6 -19.39 5.80 -5.98
C ALA A 6 -17.86 5.94 -5.84
N ALA A 7 -17.40 6.75 -4.88
CA ALA A 7 -15.98 6.90 -4.57
C ALA A 7 -15.37 5.60 -4.03
N THR A 8 -16.06 4.91 -3.13
CA THR A 8 -15.68 3.59 -2.58
C THR A 8 -15.54 2.56 -3.70
N ILE A 9 -16.53 2.48 -4.60
CA ILE A 9 -16.48 1.55 -5.73
C ILE A 9 -15.32 1.90 -6.66
N PHE A 10 -15.06 3.18 -6.91
CA PHE A 10 -13.94 3.60 -7.75
C PHE A 10 -12.58 3.24 -7.13
N ALA A 11 -12.41 3.40 -5.81
CA ALA A 11 -11.22 2.98 -5.09
C ALA A 11 -10.99 1.47 -5.23
N LEU A 12 -12.03 0.66 -5.02
CA LEU A 12 -11.97 -0.80 -5.20
C LEU A 12 -11.62 -1.20 -6.63
N ARG A 13 -12.24 -0.58 -7.65
CA ARG A 13 -11.90 -0.85 -9.05
C ARG A 13 -10.44 -0.53 -9.35
N SER A 14 -9.98 0.62 -8.88
CA SER A 14 -8.61 1.08 -9.10
C SER A 14 -7.61 0.10 -8.51
N ASP A 15 -7.83 -0.35 -7.28
CA ASP A 15 -6.90 -1.24 -6.60
C ASP A 15 -6.92 -2.67 -7.17
N VAL A 16 -8.09 -3.24 -7.45
CA VAL A 16 -8.18 -4.56 -8.11
C VAL A 16 -7.50 -4.53 -9.48
N ALA A 17 -7.74 -3.49 -10.29
CA ALA A 17 -7.08 -3.34 -11.58
C ALA A 17 -5.56 -3.18 -11.44
N HIS A 18 -5.10 -2.45 -10.43
CA HIS A 18 -3.68 -2.30 -10.13
C HIS A 18 -3.03 -3.66 -9.81
N GLN A 19 -3.67 -4.49 -8.99
CA GLN A 19 -3.17 -5.83 -8.67
C GLN A 19 -3.11 -6.74 -9.90
N ILE A 20 -4.12 -6.67 -10.79
CA ILE A 20 -4.12 -7.41 -12.06
C ILE A 20 -2.97 -6.93 -12.95
N ALA A 21 -2.80 -5.61 -13.11
CA ALA A 21 -1.72 -5.05 -13.93
C ALA A 21 -0.35 -5.50 -13.42
N ARG A 22 -0.11 -5.44 -12.10
CA ARG A 22 1.12 -5.94 -11.46
C ARG A 22 1.35 -7.42 -11.76
N ARG A 23 0.31 -8.25 -11.66
CA ARG A 23 0.39 -9.69 -11.95
C ARG A 23 0.78 -9.94 -13.42
N LEU A 24 0.18 -9.20 -14.35
CA LEU A 24 0.49 -9.30 -15.77
C LEU A 24 1.94 -8.91 -16.08
N SER A 25 2.44 -7.82 -15.48
CA SER A 25 3.83 -7.40 -15.63
C SER A 25 4.82 -8.44 -15.12
N GLN A 26 4.53 -9.10 -13.99
CA GLN A 26 5.38 -10.16 -13.43
C GLN A 26 5.47 -11.41 -14.31
N LEU A 27 4.42 -11.70 -15.09
CA LEU A 27 4.41 -12.82 -16.02
C LEU A 27 5.16 -12.51 -17.33
N GLY A 28 5.59 -11.26 -17.56
CA GLY A 28 6.30 -10.84 -18.78
C GLY A 28 5.46 -10.97 -20.05
N LEU A 29 4.12 -11.02 -19.92
CA LEU A 29 3.23 -11.25 -21.04
C LEU A 29 2.93 -9.94 -21.77
N ASN A 30 2.95 -9.99 -23.10
CA ASN A 30 2.33 -8.92 -23.88
C ASN A 30 0.80 -8.95 -23.74
N GLN A 31 0.14 -7.84 -24.06
CA GLN A 31 -1.30 -7.68 -23.85
C GLN A 31 -2.16 -8.70 -24.60
N LEU A 32 -1.74 -9.13 -25.80
CA LEU A 32 -2.47 -10.12 -26.60
C LEU A 32 -2.42 -11.52 -25.95
N THR A 33 -1.25 -11.90 -25.43
CA THR A 33 -1.11 -13.18 -24.73
C THR A 33 -1.85 -13.16 -23.39
N ALA A 34 -1.78 -12.05 -22.65
CA ALA A 34 -2.58 -11.86 -21.44
C ALA A 34 -4.08 -11.95 -21.71
N ALA A 35 -4.57 -11.31 -22.79
CA ALA A 35 -5.97 -11.37 -23.21
C ALA A 35 -6.44 -12.81 -23.46
N ARG A 36 -5.64 -13.60 -24.17
CA ARG A 36 -5.93 -15.02 -24.44
C ARG A 36 -5.96 -15.85 -23.16
N GLN A 37 -4.95 -15.72 -22.30
CA GLN A 37 -4.88 -16.48 -21.05
C GLN A 37 -6.02 -16.14 -20.09
N LEU A 38 -6.39 -14.86 -20.01
CA LEU A 38 -7.45 -14.39 -19.11
C LEU A 38 -8.84 -14.44 -19.75
N ALA A 39 -8.98 -14.93 -20.98
CA ALA A 39 -10.23 -14.99 -21.75
C ALA A 39 -11.00 -13.65 -21.74
N ILE A 40 -10.28 -12.54 -21.98
CA ILE A 40 -10.86 -11.19 -22.07
C ILE A 40 -10.40 -10.47 -23.33
N PRO A 41 -11.16 -9.49 -23.83
CA PRO A 41 -10.71 -8.67 -24.94
C PRO A 41 -9.40 -7.94 -24.64
N GLN A 42 -8.51 -7.84 -25.62
CA GLN A 42 -7.26 -7.07 -25.50
C GLN A 42 -7.51 -5.58 -25.16
N PRO A 43 -8.58 -4.91 -25.63
CA PRO A 43 -8.93 -3.57 -25.15
C PRO A 43 -9.15 -3.49 -23.64
N THR A 44 -9.73 -4.54 -23.03
CA THR A 44 -9.91 -4.63 -21.57
C THR A 44 -8.56 -4.74 -20.85
N VAL A 45 -7.64 -5.55 -21.38
CA VAL A 45 -6.26 -5.62 -20.87
C VAL A 45 -5.57 -4.26 -20.94
N SER A 46 -5.69 -3.58 -22.08
CA SER A 46 -5.11 -2.24 -22.27
C SER A 46 -5.69 -1.22 -21.30
N LYS A 47 -7.01 -1.22 -21.05
CA LYS A 47 -7.64 -0.37 -20.03
C LYS A 47 -7.06 -0.62 -18.64
N ILE A 48 -6.92 -1.88 -18.24
CA ILE A 48 -6.36 -2.28 -16.94
C ILE A 48 -4.91 -1.82 -16.80
N VAL A 49 -4.05 -2.13 -17.78
CA VAL A 49 -2.62 -1.78 -17.75
C VAL A 49 -2.41 -0.26 -17.73
N ASN A 50 -3.28 0.50 -18.38
CA ASN A 50 -3.21 1.97 -18.41
C ASN A 50 -4.02 2.66 -17.30
N GLY A 51 -4.56 1.91 -16.33
CA GLY A 51 -5.33 2.48 -15.20
C GLY A 51 -6.69 3.10 -15.59
N ARG A 52 -7.21 2.84 -16.80
CA ARG A 52 -8.50 3.36 -17.27
C ARG A 52 -9.66 2.50 -16.78
N VAL A 53 -9.96 2.61 -15.48
CA VAL A 53 -10.90 1.71 -14.78
C VAL A 53 -12.34 2.24 -14.69
N ALA A 54 -12.59 3.50 -15.10
CA ALA A 54 -13.90 4.14 -14.94
C ALA A 54 -15.04 3.35 -15.60
N ASP A 55 -14.79 2.76 -16.78
CA ASP A 55 -15.79 2.00 -17.54
C ASP A 55 -15.80 0.50 -17.20
N LEU A 56 -14.94 0.04 -16.28
CA LEU A 56 -14.84 -1.37 -15.93
C LEU A 56 -15.70 -1.64 -14.69
N SER A 57 -16.57 -2.65 -14.76
CA SER A 57 -17.31 -3.06 -13.57
C SER A 57 -16.38 -3.72 -12.56
N LEU A 58 -16.67 -3.54 -11.27
CA LEU A 58 -15.92 -4.21 -10.20
C LEU A 58 -16.06 -5.74 -10.32
N GLU A 59 -17.25 -6.23 -10.69
CA GLU A 59 -17.50 -7.65 -10.96
C GLU A 59 -16.57 -8.22 -12.05
N LEU A 60 -16.41 -7.50 -13.17
CA LEU A 60 -15.51 -7.92 -14.25
C LEU A 60 -14.07 -8.04 -13.73
N LEU A 61 -13.61 -7.04 -12.97
CA LEU A 61 -12.27 -7.04 -12.40
C LEU A 61 -12.06 -8.21 -11.42
N ILE A 62 -13.05 -8.51 -10.56
CA ILE A 62 -13.00 -9.67 -9.66
C ILE A 62 -12.89 -10.98 -10.46
N ARG A 63 -13.71 -11.15 -11.51
CA ARG A 63 -13.64 -12.35 -12.37
C ARG A 63 -12.27 -12.50 -13.03
N ILE A 64 -11.66 -11.40 -13.47
CA ILE A 64 -10.32 -11.39 -14.05
C ILE A 64 -9.27 -11.77 -12.99
N ALA A 65 -9.36 -11.20 -11.79
CA ALA A 65 -8.46 -11.52 -10.69
C ALA A 65 -8.50 -13.00 -10.29
N VAL A 66 -9.70 -13.60 -10.24
CA VAL A 66 -9.89 -15.03 -9.99
C VAL A 66 -9.21 -15.86 -11.09
N ARG A 67 -9.44 -15.53 -12.37
CA ARG A 67 -8.76 -16.24 -13.49
C ARG A 67 -7.24 -16.07 -13.48
N ALA A 68 -6.75 -14.93 -13.01
CA ALA A 68 -5.33 -14.64 -12.85
C ALA A 68 -4.71 -15.33 -11.62
N GLY A 69 -5.50 -16.02 -10.80
CA GLY A 69 -5.07 -16.69 -9.58
C GLY A 69 -4.58 -15.72 -8.51
N ILE A 70 -5.18 -14.53 -8.41
CA ILE A 70 -4.81 -13.51 -7.43
C ILE A 70 -5.70 -13.70 -6.19
N PRO A 71 -5.19 -14.26 -5.08
CA PRO A 71 -5.93 -14.28 -3.83
C PRO A 71 -6.05 -12.85 -3.31
N MET A 72 -7.28 -12.39 -3.01
CA MET A 72 -7.50 -11.04 -2.48
C MET A 72 -8.70 -10.94 -1.54
N THR A 73 -8.64 -9.95 -0.66
CA THR A 73 -9.70 -9.50 0.24
C THR A 73 -10.08 -8.08 -0.14
N LEU A 74 -11.36 -7.82 -0.38
CA LEU A 74 -11.86 -6.48 -0.61
C LEU A 74 -12.44 -5.93 0.69
N GLN A 75 -12.15 -4.68 1.01
CA GLN A 75 -12.72 -3.96 2.16
C GLN A 75 -13.25 -2.62 1.68
N THR A 76 -14.47 -2.26 2.10
CA THR A 76 -15.07 -0.96 1.77
C THR A 76 -14.60 0.15 2.72
N GLY A 77 -14.11 -0.20 3.90
CA GLY A 77 -13.80 0.76 4.97
C GLY A 77 -15.05 1.48 5.49
N HIS A 78 -14.84 2.50 6.33
CA HIS A 78 -15.88 3.43 6.78
C HIS A 78 -15.92 4.71 5.93
N VAL A 79 -14.82 5.01 5.24
CA VAL A 79 -14.69 6.12 4.29
C VAL A 79 -14.03 5.63 2.99
N PRO A 80 -14.26 6.29 1.84
CA PRO A 80 -13.73 5.85 0.55
C PRO A 80 -12.21 5.65 0.49
N GLU A 81 -11.46 6.43 1.29
CA GLU A 81 -10.00 6.38 1.39
C GLU A 81 -9.50 5.10 2.09
N GLU A 82 -10.36 4.44 2.87
CA GLU A 82 -10.08 3.16 3.51
C GLU A 82 -10.42 1.96 2.62
N ALA A 83 -11.13 2.18 1.52
CA ALA A 83 -11.55 1.11 0.62
C ALA A 83 -10.37 0.57 -0.20
N GLY A 84 -10.22 -0.75 -0.29
CA GLY A 84 -9.09 -1.37 -0.97
C GLY A 84 -9.21 -2.88 -1.21
N ALA A 85 -8.29 -3.41 -2.00
CA ALA A 85 -8.15 -4.81 -2.38
C ALA A 85 -6.76 -5.36 -1.99
N PHE A 86 -6.73 -6.10 -0.89
CA PHE A 86 -5.51 -6.62 -0.28
C PHE A 86 -5.26 -8.07 -0.72
N SER A 87 -4.11 -8.37 -1.33
CA SER A 87 -3.77 -9.73 -1.72
C SER A 87 -3.13 -10.52 -0.57
N SER A 88 -3.90 -11.40 0.08
CA SER A 88 -3.39 -12.30 1.12
C SER A 88 -2.52 -13.37 0.47
N GLY A 89 -1.21 -13.30 0.70
CA GLY A 89 -0.26 -14.31 0.21
C GLY A 89 0.50 -13.95 -1.07
N TRP A 90 0.17 -12.84 -1.76
CA TRP A 90 1.07 -12.25 -2.77
C TRP A 90 1.85 -11.07 -2.19
N SER A 91 2.41 -11.26 -0.99
CA SER A 91 3.74 -10.72 -0.77
C SER A 91 4.68 -11.58 -1.64
N ALA A 92 4.67 -11.32 -2.95
CA ALA A 92 5.93 -11.33 -3.65
C ALA A 92 6.77 -10.35 -2.86
N ARG A 93 7.56 -10.90 -1.92
CA ARG A 93 8.67 -10.30 -1.20
C ARG A 93 8.83 -8.89 -1.72
N ALA A 94 8.20 -7.91 -1.06
CA ALA A 94 8.17 -6.54 -1.56
C ALA A 94 9.55 -6.27 -2.14
N PRO A 95 9.70 -5.93 -3.44
CA PRO A 95 11.04 -5.69 -3.97
C PRO A 95 11.64 -4.71 -2.98
N LYS A 96 12.74 -5.12 -2.30
CA LYS A 96 13.41 -4.33 -1.25
C LYS A 96 13.26 -2.89 -1.70
N ALA A 97 12.46 -2.10 -0.96
CA ALA A 97 12.08 -0.75 -1.37
C ALA A 97 13.29 -0.13 -2.06
N GLN A 98 13.16 0.11 -3.38
CA GLN A 98 14.27 0.31 -4.33
C GLN A 98 15.49 0.78 -3.57
N ALA A 99 16.52 -0.08 -3.46
CA ALA A 99 17.71 0.16 -2.64
C ALA A 99 18.13 1.62 -2.75
N SER A 100 17.64 2.43 -1.80
CA SER A 100 17.78 3.87 -1.89
C SER A 100 19.19 4.10 -1.43
N ALA A 101 20.03 4.66 -2.29
CA ALA A 101 21.41 4.99 -1.95
C ALA A 101 21.45 5.75 -0.60
N LEU A 102 20.46 6.60 -0.33
CA LEU A 102 20.29 7.29 0.94
C LEU A 102 20.01 6.35 2.13
N ASN A 103 19.16 5.33 1.96
CA ASN A 103 18.90 4.35 3.03
C ASN A 103 20.10 3.44 3.28
N ASP A 104 20.80 3.02 2.23
CA ASP A 104 22.01 2.19 2.36
C ASP A 104 23.17 3.01 2.94
N GLU A 105 23.33 4.26 2.53
CA GLU A 105 24.28 5.21 3.10
C GLU A 105 23.97 5.49 4.57
N ALA A 106 22.71 5.77 4.92
CA ALA A 106 22.29 5.97 6.30
C ALA A 106 22.56 4.73 7.16
N ARG A 107 22.22 3.52 6.68
CA ARG A 107 22.53 2.26 7.37
C ARG A 107 24.02 2.06 7.55
N THR A 108 24.82 2.38 6.54
CA THR A 108 26.29 2.23 6.61
C THR A 108 26.91 3.27 7.55
N ALA A 109 26.41 4.50 7.55
CA ALA A 109 26.82 5.55 8.48
C ALA A 109 26.48 5.20 9.93
N LEU A 110 25.27 4.68 10.18
CA LEU A 110 24.83 4.18 11.49
C LEU A 110 25.68 3.00 11.96
N ALA A 111 25.98 2.03 11.08
CA ALA A 111 26.85 0.91 11.43
C ALA A 111 28.29 1.35 11.76
N ARG A 112 28.80 2.41 11.13
CA ARG A 112 30.11 3.00 11.48
C ARG A 112 30.06 3.73 12.83
N SER A 113 29.02 4.51 13.09
CA SER A 113 28.88 5.22 14.37
C SER A 113 28.68 4.26 15.54
N GLU A 114 27.87 3.21 15.37
CA GLU A 114 27.66 2.16 16.37
C GLU A 114 28.96 1.45 16.79
N ARG A 115 29.86 1.21 15.83
CA ARG A 115 31.18 0.62 16.10
C ARG A 115 32.13 1.57 16.84
N ALA A 116 31.91 2.88 16.74
CA ALA A 116 32.70 3.90 17.43
C ALA A 116 32.21 4.18 18.86
N LEU A 117 30.98 3.77 19.21
CA LEU A 117 30.42 4.00 20.54
C LEU A 117 30.94 2.98 21.55
N THR A 118 31.38 3.49 22.71
CA THR A 118 31.67 2.66 23.88
C THR A 118 30.38 2.06 24.46
N PRO A 119 30.46 0.99 25.28
CA PRO A 119 29.28 0.40 25.91
C PRO A 119 28.40 1.40 26.68
N THR A 120 29.01 2.38 27.35
CA THR A 120 28.28 3.42 28.10
C THR A 120 27.57 4.39 27.18
N GLN A 121 28.21 4.80 26.08
CA GLN A 121 27.57 5.67 25.09
C GLN A 121 26.42 4.98 24.36
N ARG A 122 26.51 3.66 24.11
CA ARG A 122 25.40 2.87 23.58
C ARG A 122 24.21 2.83 24.53
N LEU A 123 24.45 2.61 25.82
CA LEU A 123 23.38 2.64 26.82
C LEU A 123 22.72 4.01 26.89
N GLN A 124 23.51 5.09 26.87
CA GLN A 124 22.98 6.45 26.89
C GLN A 124 22.11 6.74 25.66
N ALA A 125 22.60 6.44 24.45
CA ALA A 125 21.83 6.61 23.22
C ALA A 125 20.52 5.80 23.24
N PHE A 126 20.54 4.60 23.83
CA PHE A 126 19.34 3.79 24.01
C PHE A 126 18.32 4.42 24.98
N LEU A 127 18.78 4.98 26.09
CA LEU A 127 17.90 5.69 27.04
C LEU A 127 17.31 6.96 26.43
N GLU A 128 18.11 7.74 25.70
CA GLU A 128 17.67 8.92 24.97
C GLU A 128 16.61 8.56 23.91
N HIS A 129 16.83 7.50 23.14
CA HIS A 129 15.85 7.00 22.19
C HIS A 129 14.52 6.65 22.86
N ASN A 130 14.54 5.88 23.95
CA ASN A 130 13.32 5.49 24.65
C ASN A 130 12.57 6.70 25.24
N ALA A 131 13.30 7.69 25.76
CA ALA A 131 12.71 8.93 26.25
C ALA A 131 11.99 9.70 25.13
N LEU A 132 12.60 9.80 23.95
CA LEU A 132 11.99 10.45 22.79
C LEU A 132 10.73 9.71 22.31
N ILE A 133 10.74 8.37 22.32
CA ILE A 133 9.58 7.56 21.96
C ILE A 133 8.41 7.81 22.94
N GLU A 134 8.69 7.87 24.24
CA GLU A 134 7.66 8.17 25.24
C GLU A 134 7.10 9.59 25.08
N GLN A 135 7.94 10.58 24.78
CA GLN A 135 7.49 11.94 24.47
C GLN A 135 6.58 11.98 23.23
N LEU A 136 6.94 11.27 22.17
CA LEU A 136 6.14 11.19 20.95
C LEU A 136 4.77 10.55 21.20
N ARG A 137 4.73 9.46 21.97
CA ARG A 137 3.47 8.82 22.40
C ARG A 137 2.61 9.75 23.25
N ALA A 138 3.22 10.49 24.19
CA ALA A 138 2.52 11.46 25.01
C ALA A 138 1.92 12.60 24.16
N ALA A 139 2.70 13.15 23.23
CA ALA A 139 2.25 14.19 22.30
C ALA A 139 1.13 13.70 21.36
N GLY A 140 1.19 12.44 20.91
CA GLY A 140 0.10 11.83 20.15
C GLY A 140 -1.21 11.78 20.95
N ARG A 141 -1.15 11.32 22.21
CA ARG A 141 -2.32 11.26 23.09
C ARG A 141 -2.92 12.65 23.37
N THR A 142 -2.10 13.67 23.57
CA THR A 142 -2.62 15.04 23.80
C THR A 142 -3.27 15.62 22.54
N ALA A 143 -2.69 15.38 21.36
CA ALA A 143 -3.28 15.79 20.08
C ALA A 143 -4.62 15.10 19.80
N GLU A 144 -4.77 13.83 20.19
CA GLU A 144 -6.00 13.06 20.06
C GLU A 144 -7.12 13.60 20.97
N VAL A 145 -6.81 13.87 22.24
CA VAL A 145 -7.76 14.49 23.20
C VAL A 145 -8.24 15.85 22.72
N GLU A 146 -7.34 16.68 22.17
CA GLU A 146 -7.68 18.01 21.65
C GLU A 146 -8.58 17.93 20.40
N ARG A 147 -8.36 16.93 19.52
CA ARG A 147 -9.24 16.65 18.38
C ARG A 147 -10.64 16.25 18.85
N THR A 148 -10.74 15.32 19.80
CA THR A 148 -12.03 14.87 20.34
C THR A 148 -12.81 16.01 21.01
N ARG A 149 -12.13 16.90 21.75
CA ARG A 149 -12.78 18.08 22.36
C ARG A 149 -13.30 19.08 21.32
N ARG A 150 -12.61 19.25 20.20
CA ARG A 150 -13.07 20.14 19.11
C ARG A 150 -14.29 19.57 18.38
N THR A 151 -14.38 18.25 18.24
CA THR A 151 -15.53 17.59 17.59
C THR A 151 -16.79 17.55 18.45
N THR A 152 -16.69 17.56 19.78
CA THR A 152 -17.86 17.56 20.69
C THR A 152 -18.42 18.97 20.96
N ARG A 153 -17.73 20.03 20.52
CA ARG A 153 -18.10 21.43 20.76
C ARG A 153 -18.71 22.14 19.53
N ALA A 154 -18.90 21.40 18.43
CA ALA A 154 -19.60 21.82 17.22
C ALA A 154 -20.92 21.05 17.12
#